data_AF-A0A2G6J1H4-F1
#
_entry.id   AF-A0A2G6J1H4-F1
#
_cell.length_a   1.000
_cell.length_b   1.000
_cell.length_c   1.000
_cell.angle_alpha   90.00
_cell.angle_beta   90.00
_cell.angle_gamma   90.00
#
_symmetry.space_group_name_H-M   'P 1'
#
loop_
_entity.id
_entity.type
_entity.pdbx_description
1 polymer ?
#
loop_
_entity_poly.entity_id
_entity_poly.type
_entity_poly.pdbx_seq_one_letter_code
_entity_poly.pdbx_strand_id
1 'polypeptide(L)'
;MATVPCPSCGKEISDKAFDCPGCGHPIRKPKRGLFGKLFKWSFILFNIFMVWWLVAGTNAAMDGQEQLHGAELAGAQIGTGIGVMMILTFWVIGDIILGLLVLFTRPSK
;
A
#
# COMPACT_ATOMS: atom_id res chain seq x y z
N MET A 1 -3.15 -18.11 -34.02
CA MET A 1 -2.19 -18.20 -32.91
C MET A 1 -0.81 -18.11 -33.54
N ALA A 2 -0.01 -17.10 -33.21
CA ALA A 2 1.35 -17.03 -33.72
C ALA A 2 2.25 -17.83 -32.76
N THR A 3 3.06 -18.73 -33.30
CA THR A 3 4.18 -19.29 -32.56
C THR A 3 5.39 -18.39 -32.76
N VAL A 4 6.14 -18.18 -31.70
CA VAL A 4 7.41 -17.46 -31.74
C VAL A 4 8.50 -18.37 -31.20
N PRO A 5 9.72 -18.34 -31.76
CA PRO A 5 10.82 -19.11 -31.22
C PRO A 5 11.22 -18.54 -29.86
N CYS A 6 11.41 -19.40 -28.86
CA CYS A 6 11.92 -18.98 -27.56
C CYS A 6 13.33 -18.38 -27.71
N PRO A 7 13.61 -17.17 -27.18
CA PRO A 7 14.91 -16.51 -27.34
C PRO A 7 16.06 -17.25 -26.63
N SER A 8 15.75 -18.16 -25.70
CA SER A 8 16.76 -18.90 -24.95
C SER A 8 17.07 -20.29 -25.52
N CYS A 9 16.07 -21.02 -26.05
CA CYS A 9 16.25 -22.41 -26.49
C CYS A 9 15.77 -22.69 -27.91
N GLY A 10 15.24 -21.70 -28.62
CA GLY A 10 14.77 -21.83 -30.01
C GLY A 10 13.50 -22.67 -30.20
N LYS A 11 12.92 -23.25 -29.14
CA LYS A 11 11.67 -24.02 -29.24
C LYS A 11 10.51 -23.09 -29.61
N GLU A 12 9.69 -23.50 -30.58
CA GLU A 12 8.44 -22.83 -30.96
C GLU A 12 7.46 -22.84 -29.77
N ILE A 13 7.05 -21.66 -29.34
CA ILE A 13 6.12 -21.47 -28.21
C ILE A 13 4.99 -20.53 -28.59
N SER A 14 3.87 -20.61 -27.87
CA SER A 14 2.80 -19.63 -28.03
C SER A 14 3.29 -18.23 -27.62
N ASP A 15 2.94 -17.24 -28.44
CA ASP A 15 3.07 -15.81 -28.16
C ASP A 15 2.40 -15.35 -26.84
N LYS A 16 1.50 -16.17 -26.27
CA LYS A 16 0.78 -15.90 -25.02
C LYS A 16 1.37 -16.59 -23.79
N ALA A 17 2.39 -17.45 -23.94
CA ALA A 17 2.97 -18.18 -22.81
C ALA A 17 3.63 -17.23 -21.80
N PHE A 18 3.48 -17.50 -20.50
CA PHE A 18 4.19 -16.76 -19.44
C PHE A 18 5.63 -17.23 -19.28
N ASP A 19 5.85 -18.54 -19.35
CA ASP A 19 7.15 -19.19 -19.28
C ASP A 19 7.29 -20.22 -20.42
N CYS A 20 8.51 -20.45 -20.91
CA CYS A 20 8.77 -21.46 -21.93
C CYS A 20 8.66 -22.88 -21.33
N PRO A 21 7.85 -23.80 -21.90
CA PRO A 21 7.70 -25.17 -21.40
C PRO A 21 8.95 -26.04 -21.62
N GLY A 22 9.91 -25.60 -22.44
CA GLY A 22 11.14 -26.35 -22.73
C GLY A 22 12.29 -26.03 -21.78
N CYS A 23 12.57 -24.74 -21.57
CA CYS A 23 13.72 -24.29 -20.78
C CYS A 23 13.36 -23.49 -19.52
N GLY A 24 12.07 -23.17 -19.30
CA GLY A 24 11.62 -22.36 -18.18
C GLY A 24 11.87 -20.85 -18.30
N HIS A 25 12.40 -20.37 -19.43
CA HIS A 25 12.67 -18.95 -19.65
C HIS A 25 11.39 -18.10 -19.56
N PRO A 26 11.34 -17.03 -18.75
CA PRO A 26 10.16 -16.19 -18.60
C PRO A 26 9.93 -15.33 -19.85
N ILE A 27 8.81 -15.53 -20.52
CA ILE A 27 8.44 -14.83 -21.77
C ILE A 27 7.65 -13.57 -21.46
N ARG A 28 6.75 -13.62 -20.46
CA ARG A 28 5.88 -12.49 -20.14
C ARG A 28 5.71 -12.32 -18.64
N LYS A 29 5.66 -11.05 -18.21
CA LYS A 29 5.32 -10.71 -16.82
C LYS A 29 3.79 -10.58 -16.69
N PRO A 30 3.15 -11.20 -15.69
CA PRO A 30 1.73 -11.03 -15.45
C PRO A 30 1.44 -9.58 -15.03
N LYS A 31 0.46 -8.94 -15.69
CA LYS A 31 0.07 -7.54 -15.45
C LYS A 31 -1.13 -7.50 -14.51
N ARG A 32 -1.16 -6.52 -13.59
CA ARG A 32 -2.33 -6.31 -12.70
C ARG A 32 -3.58 -5.97 -13.52
N GLY A 33 -4.70 -6.61 -13.18
CA GLY A 33 -6.02 -6.25 -13.72
C GLY A 33 -6.51 -4.89 -13.20
N LEU A 34 -7.71 -4.47 -13.65
CA LEU A 34 -8.33 -3.21 -13.24
C LEU A 34 -8.52 -3.12 -11.72
N PHE A 35 -9.13 -4.14 -11.11
CA PHE A 35 -9.33 -4.22 -9.66
C PHE A 35 -8.00 -4.18 -8.88
N GLY A 36 -6.97 -4.88 -9.35
CA GLY A 36 -5.64 -4.85 -8.70
C GLY A 36 -4.89 -3.53 -8.83
N LYS A 37 -5.25 -2.67 -9.81
CA LYS A 37 -4.78 -1.28 -9.86
C LYS A 37 -5.58 -0.39 -8.92
N LEU A 38 -6.90 -0.56 -8.86
CA LEU A 38 -7.80 0.21 -7.99
C LEU A 38 -7.39 0.07 -6.52
N PHE A 39 -7.27 -1.16 -6.00
CA PHE A 39 -6.88 -1.38 -4.59
C PHE A 39 -5.46 -0.88 -4.30
N LYS A 40 -4.53 -1.01 -5.26
CA LYS A 40 -3.17 -0.48 -5.09
C LYS A 40 -3.18 1.04 -4.93
N TRP A 41 -3.94 1.74 -5.78
CA TRP A 41 -4.07 3.19 -5.71
C TRP A 41 -4.81 3.63 -4.44
N SER A 42 -5.85 2.91 -4.04
CA SER A 42 -6.56 3.16 -2.78
C SER A 42 -5.63 3.02 -1.57
N PHE A 43 -4.81 1.97 -1.52
CA PHE A 43 -3.82 1.75 -0.45
C PHE A 43 -2.80 2.89 -0.37
N ILE A 44 -2.29 3.37 -1.52
CA ILE A 44 -1.34 4.50 -1.57
C ILE A 44 -2.02 5.78 -1.10
N LEU A 45 -3.23 6.07 -1.60
CA LEU A 45 -3.98 7.27 -1.22
C LEU A 45 -4.30 7.29 0.27
N PHE A 46 -4.75 6.16 0.82
CA PHE A 46 -5.01 6.00 2.25
C PHE A 46 -3.76 6.29 3.08
N ASN A 47 -2.61 5.72 2.73
CA ASN A 47 -1.36 5.97 3.45
C ASN A 47 -0.94 7.44 3.42
N ILE A 48 -1.02 8.09 2.26
CA ILE A 48 -0.71 9.52 2.13
C ILE A 48 -1.67 10.35 2.98
N PHE A 49 -2.96 10.03 2.94
CA PHE A 49 -3.98 10.69 3.75
C PHE A 49 -3.71 10.51 5.25
N MET A 50 -3.33 9.31 5.70
CA MET A 50 -3.03 9.05 7.11
C MET A 50 -1.77 9.80 7.59
N VAL A 51 -0.71 9.84 6.77
CA VAL A 51 0.48 10.67 7.06
C VAL A 51 0.09 12.13 7.21
N TRP A 52 -0.66 12.66 6.26
CA TRP A 52 -1.11 14.05 6.27
C TRP A 52 -1.99 14.34 7.49
N TRP A 53 -2.94 13.46 7.80
CA TRP A 53 -3.84 13.62 8.94
C TRP A 53 -3.10 13.54 10.27
N LEU A 54 -2.12 12.65 10.40
CA LEU A 54 -1.28 12.58 11.59
C LEU A 54 -0.54 13.90 11.81
N VAL A 55 0.16 14.40 10.78
CA VAL A 55 0.94 15.64 10.88
C VAL A 55 0.05 16.85 11.13
N ALA A 56 -1.03 17.00 10.36
CA ALA A 56 -1.96 18.11 10.51
C ALA A 56 -2.67 18.07 11.88
N GLY A 57 -3.08 16.88 12.33
CA GLY A 57 -3.75 16.67 13.60
C GLY A 57 -2.84 16.97 14.80
N THR A 58 -1.58 16.52 14.78
CA THR A 58 -0.62 16.83 15.84
C THR A 58 -0.26 18.30 15.87
N ASN A 59 -0.06 18.93 14.71
CA ASN A 59 0.24 20.36 14.64
C ASN A 59 -0.91 21.19 15.22
N ALA A 60 -2.15 20.86 14.87
CA ALA A 60 -3.33 21.53 15.43
C ALA A 60 -3.51 21.27 16.93
N ALA A 61 -3.17 20.07 17.43
CA ALA A 61 -3.30 19.73 18.85
C ALA A 61 -2.22 20.33 19.75
N MET A 62 -1.07 20.71 19.18
CA MET A 62 0.04 21.36 19.89
C MET A 62 -0.06 22.88 19.89
N ASP A 63 -0.86 23.46 18.98
CA ASP A 63 -1.07 24.90 18.90
C ASP A 63 -1.66 25.44 20.21
N GLY A 64 -1.05 26.50 20.76
CA GLY A 64 -1.49 27.10 22.02
C GLY A 64 -1.13 26.34 23.31
N GLN A 65 -0.39 25.22 23.25
CA GLN A 65 -0.01 24.48 24.46
C GLN A 65 1.05 25.23 25.31
N GLU A 66 1.88 26.06 24.70
CA GLU A 66 2.95 26.81 25.36
C GLU A 66 2.44 27.85 26.38
N GLN A 67 1.19 28.30 26.24
CA GLN A 67 0.52 29.22 27.16
C GLN A 67 -0.14 28.52 28.35
N LEU A 68 -0.19 27.17 28.36
CA LEU A 68 -0.84 26.39 29.42
C LEU A 68 0.15 26.06 30.55
N HIS A 69 -0.33 25.98 31.78
CA HIS A 69 0.47 25.61 32.95
C HIS A 69 -0.20 24.59 33.86
N GLY A 70 0.61 23.81 34.57
CA GLY A 70 0.16 22.84 35.55
C GLY A 70 -0.70 21.72 34.95
N ALA A 71 -1.89 21.51 35.52
CA ALA A 71 -2.77 20.40 35.15
C ALA A 71 -3.34 20.51 33.73
N GLU A 72 -3.55 21.72 33.22
CA GLU A 72 -4.09 21.96 31.88
C GLU A 72 -3.10 21.54 30.78
N LEU A 73 -1.82 21.89 30.95
CA LEU A 73 -0.75 21.46 30.05
C LEU A 73 -0.59 19.93 30.05
N ALA A 74 -0.56 19.33 31.24
CA ALA A 74 -0.45 17.87 31.37
C ALA A 74 -1.64 17.16 30.69
N GLY A 75 -2.86 17.66 30.89
CA GLY A 75 -4.06 17.13 30.24
C GLY A 75 -4.00 17.26 28.71
N ALA A 76 -3.57 18.42 28.20
CA ALA A 76 -3.45 18.67 26.77
C ALA A 76 -2.40 17.75 26.12
N GLN A 77 -1.23 17.56 26.75
CA GLN A 77 -0.19 16.66 26.24
C GLN A 77 -0.64 15.19 26.23
N ILE A 78 -1.30 14.74 27.31
CA ILE A 78 -1.88 13.38 27.37
C ILE A 78 -2.95 13.22 26.27
N GLY A 79 -3.81 14.22 26.09
CA GLY A 79 -4.84 14.23 25.05
C GLY A 79 -4.25 14.09 23.65
N THR A 80 -3.20 14.84 23.32
CA THR A 80 -2.45 14.71 22.06
C THR A 80 -1.88 13.30 21.90
N GLY A 81 -1.28 12.74 22.95
CA GLY A 81 -0.75 11.38 22.94
C GLY A 81 -1.82 10.33 22.63
N ILE A 82 -2.98 10.42 23.28
CA ILE A 82 -4.12 9.52 23.01
C ILE A 82 -4.62 9.68 21.57
N GLY A 83 -4.76 10.92 21.09
CA GLY A 83 -5.17 11.21 19.71
C GLY A 83 -4.23 10.59 18.68
N VAL A 84 -2.92 10.74 18.88
CA VAL A 84 -1.88 10.12 18.04
C VAL A 84 -2.01 8.60 18.06
N MET A 85 -2.10 7.98 19.24
CA MET A 85 -2.21 6.52 19.36
C MET A 85 -3.47 5.97 18.69
N MET A 86 -4.58 6.70 18.77
CA MET A 86 -5.83 6.35 18.10
C MET A 86 -5.67 6.39 16.57
N ILE A 87 -5.05 7.46 16.03
CA ILE A 87 -4.78 7.59 14.59
C ILE A 87 -3.89 6.44 14.11
N LEU A 88 -2.80 6.14 14.83
CA LEU A 88 -1.91 5.02 14.49
C LEU A 88 -2.63 3.67 14.49
N THR A 89 -3.53 3.45 15.45
CA THR A 89 -4.32 2.22 15.50
C THR A 89 -5.22 2.08 14.27
N PHE A 90 -5.92 3.15 13.87
CA PHE A 90 -6.72 3.14 12.65
C PHE A 90 -5.86 2.96 11.39
N TRP A 91 -4.66 3.54 11.38
CA TRP A 91 -3.73 3.39 10.26
C TRP A 91 -3.33 1.92 10.09
N VAL A 92 -2.87 1.27 11.15
CA VAL A 92 -2.45 -0.14 11.12
C VAL A 92 -3.61 -1.04 10.65
N ILE A 93 -4.81 -0.84 11.18
CA ILE A 93 -5.98 -1.64 10.77
C ILE A 93 -6.29 -1.42 9.29
N GLY A 94 -6.32 -0.17 8.83
CA GLY A 94 -6.57 0.17 7.43
C GLY A 94 -5.51 -0.44 6.49
N ASP A 95 -4.24 -0.40 6.89
CA ASP A 95 -3.13 -0.98 6.15
C ASP A 95 -3.20 -2.51 6.06
N ILE A 96 -3.61 -3.17 7.13
CA ILE A 96 -3.83 -4.63 7.12
C ILE A 96 -4.95 -4.96 6.12
N ILE A 97 -6.10 -4.29 6.22
CA ILE A 97 -7.27 -4.58 5.38
C ILE A 97 -6.95 -4.31 3.90
N LEU A 98 -6.52 -3.09 3.58
CA LEU A 98 -6.20 -2.71 2.20
C LEU A 98 -4.98 -3.46 1.67
N GLY A 99 -3.97 -3.72 2.50
CA GLY A 99 -2.78 -4.49 2.16
C GLY A 99 -3.11 -5.93 1.77
N LEU A 100 -4.00 -6.59 2.51
CA LEU A 100 -4.51 -7.92 2.16
C LEU A 100 -5.27 -7.90 0.83
N LEU A 101 -6.12 -6.90 0.59
CA LEU A 101 -6.82 -6.76 -0.70
C LEU A 101 -5.85 -6.54 -1.87
N VAL A 102 -4.78 -5.77 -1.66
CA VAL A 102 -3.71 -5.59 -2.65
C VAL A 102 -2.95 -6.88 -2.91
N LEU A 103 -2.73 -7.70 -1.88
CA LEU A 103 -2.08 -9.00 -2.01
C LEU A 103 -2.94 -9.99 -2.79
N PHE A 104 -4.25 -10.09 -2.47
CA PHE A 104 -5.17 -11.00 -3.15
C PHE A 104 -5.48 -10.59 -4.59
N THR A 105 -5.35 -9.31 -4.93
CA THR A 105 -5.48 -8.82 -6.31
C THR A 105 -4.15 -8.79 -7.09
N ARG A 106 -3.10 -9.40 -6.54
CA ARG A 106 -1.83 -9.59 -7.25
C ARG A 106 -2.04 -10.52 -8.45
N PRO A 107 -1.46 -10.19 -9.61
CA PRO A 107 -1.62 -11.01 -10.80
C PRO A 107 -0.82 -12.31 -10.64
N SER A 108 -1.51 -13.45 -10.80
CA SER A 108 -0.89 -14.76 -10.93
C SER A 108 -0.36 -14.96 -12.35
N LYS A 109 0.66 -15.80 -12.48
CA LYS A 109 1.01 -16.43 -13.76
C LYS A 109 -0.10 -17.38 -14.19
#